data_AF-A0A6A5VRF9-F1
#
_entry.id   AF-A0A6A5VRF9-F1
#
_cell.length_a   1.000
_cell.length_b   1.000
_cell.length_c   1.000
_cell.angle_alpha   90.00
_cell.angle_beta   90.00
_cell.angle_gamma   90.00
#
_symmetry.space_group_name_H-M   'P 1'
#
loop_
_entity.id
_entity.type
_entity.pdbx_description
1 polymer ?
#
loop_
_entity_poly.entity_id
_entity_poly.type
_entity_poly.pdbx_seq_one_letter_code
_entity_poly.pdbx_strand_id
1 'polypeptide(L)'
;MWDFELFDNASRGPWGSFMLLLRTKGRSVAALGAAIILFALAMDPFFQNVVNISEQWREQSMDAFIPRATTYTAYTAGKFLIDNTEYLEVDQAMSTTAYLYFYDNGTTSATSSTGSGLSPQIPLECPSTNCTWPKHENLGVCNRCADVTDRLEFRCLNSTLDWILAPVPLPDFSNWNYPNGTACGWYLMADTPILMAGYTNDAHTNHTGEVLVSRSQPLYDIWTRDPVSGYEAKLNDTRNPIAHFVIASGGDVIQVRQNATPIAHECVLTVSKPNHN
;
A
#
# COMPACT_ATOMS: atom_id res chain seq x y z
N MET A 1 -62.55 20.00 43.90
CA MET A 1 -61.32 20.69 43.45
C MET A 1 -60.34 19.75 42.76
N TRP A 2 -60.20 18.49 43.22
CA TRP A 2 -59.25 17.53 42.66
C TRP A 2 -59.57 17.03 41.23
N ASP A 3 -60.85 17.02 40.84
CA ASP A 3 -61.24 16.60 39.48
C ASP A 3 -60.80 17.60 38.39
N PHE A 4 -60.76 18.91 38.69
CA PHE A 4 -60.30 19.91 37.73
C PHE A 4 -58.80 19.78 37.44
N GLU A 5 -58.00 19.48 38.46
CA GLU A 5 -56.56 19.26 38.33
C GLU A 5 -56.25 17.98 37.54
N LEU A 6 -57.10 16.95 37.69
CA LEU A 6 -57.01 15.73 36.89
C LEU A 6 -57.31 15.99 35.41
N PHE A 7 -58.31 16.81 35.10
CA PHE A 7 -58.63 17.20 33.71
C PHE A 7 -57.58 18.12 33.10
N ASP A 8 -57.05 19.08 33.86
CA ASP A 8 -55.99 19.99 33.41
C ASP A 8 -54.66 19.26 33.16
N ASN A 9 -54.31 18.27 34.00
CA ASN A 9 -53.13 17.44 33.74
C ASN A 9 -53.29 16.53 32.52
N ALA A 10 -54.52 16.11 32.20
CA ALA A 10 -54.78 15.26 31.04
C ALA A 10 -54.61 15.96 29.70
N SER A 11 -54.90 17.26 29.62
CA SER A 11 -54.71 18.07 28.41
C SER A 11 -53.26 18.45 28.14
N ARG A 12 -52.37 18.33 29.14
CA ARG A 12 -50.97 18.76 29.07
C ARG A 12 -49.99 17.71 28.56
N GLY A 13 -50.46 16.49 28.27
CA GLY A 13 -49.60 15.49 27.63
C GLY A 13 -50.15 14.07 27.61
N PRO A 14 -49.49 13.19 26.85
CA PRO A 14 -49.92 11.81 26.68
C PRO A 14 -49.99 11.03 28.00
N TRP A 15 -49.09 11.30 28.94
CA TRP A 15 -49.09 10.64 30.24
C TRP A 15 -50.31 10.99 31.10
N GLY A 16 -50.71 12.26 31.11
CA GLY A 16 -51.92 12.71 31.79
C GLY A 16 -53.19 12.15 31.15
N SER A 17 -53.26 12.16 29.81
CA SER A 17 -54.35 11.54 29.04
C SER A 17 -54.47 10.03 29.33
N PHE A 18 -53.34 9.32 29.41
CA PHE A 18 -53.32 7.89 29.73
C PHE A 18 -53.79 7.59 31.17
N MET A 19 -53.32 8.36 32.16
CA MET A 19 -53.77 8.22 33.54
C MET A 19 -55.27 8.49 33.70
N LEU A 20 -55.81 9.47 32.97
CA LEU A 20 -57.24 9.80 33.00
C LEU A 20 -58.09 8.65 32.45
N LEU A 21 -57.64 7.98 31.38
CA LEU A 21 -58.31 6.78 30.83
C LEU A 21 -58.37 5.64 31.84
N LEU A 22 -57.24 5.33 32.49
CA LEU A 22 -57.16 4.27 33.50
C LEU A 22 -58.07 4.55 34.71
N ARG A 23 -58.13 5.82 35.14
CA ARG A 23 -58.89 6.23 36.32
C ARG A 23 -60.39 6.35 36.07
N THR A 24 -60.80 6.81 34.90
CA THR A 24 -62.21 6.94 34.51
C THR A 24 -62.81 5.65 33.93
N LYS A 25 -61.99 4.60 33.73
CA LYS A 25 -62.39 3.31 33.14
C LYS A 25 -63.15 3.44 31.82
N GLY A 26 -62.89 4.51 31.06
CA GLY A 26 -63.54 4.76 29.76
C GLY A 26 -65.02 5.16 29.80
N ARG A 27 -65.59 5.48 30.97
CA ARG A 27 -67.04 5.74 31.11
C ARG A 27 -67.45 7.21 30.97
N SER A 28 -66.49 8.12 30.76
CA SER A 28 -66.73 9.57 30.70
C SER A 28 -66.43 10.13 29.31
N VAL A 29 -67.13 11.20 28.91
CA VAL A 29 -66.87 11.95 27.66
C VAL A 29 -65.43 12.48 27.63
N ALA A 30 -64.86 12.81 28.78
CA ALA A 30 -63.47 13.23 28.87
C ALA A 30 -62.46 12.10 28.56
N ALA A 31 -62.85 10.84 28.79
CA ALA A 31 -62.05 9.68 28.41
C ALA A 31 -61.93 9.57 26.87
N LEU A 32 -62.98 9.94 26.14
CA LEU A 32 -62.97 9.96 24.67
C LEU A 32 -61.97 11.01 24.13
N GLY A 33 -61.96 12.21 24.72
CA GLY A 33 -60.97 13.23 24.38
C GLY A 33 -59.52 12.79 24.64
N ALA A 34 -59.27 12.15 25.79
CA ALA A 34 -57.95 11.62 26.13
C ALA A 34 -57.50 10.48 25.19
N ALA A 35 -58.41 9.61 24.75
CA ALA A 35 -58.12 8.57 23.77
C ALA A 35 -57.74 9.16 22.40
N ILE A 36 -58.46 10.19 21.94
CA ILE A 36 -58.17 10.86 20.67
C ILE A 36 -56.75 11.47 20.69
N ILE A 37 -56.35 12.12 21.78
CA ILE A 37 -55.01 12.70 21.92
C ILE A 37 -53.92 11.62 21.81
N LEU A 38 -54.12 10.47 22.48
CA LEU A 38 -53.17 9.35 22.40
C LEU A 38 -53.07 8.73 21.01
N PHE A 39 -54.21 8.54 20.34
CA PHE A 39 -54.22 8.01 18.97
C PHE A 39 -53.63 8.99 17.96
N ALA A 40 -53.86 10.29 18.13
CA ALA A 40 -53.24 11.33 17.31
C ALA A 40 -51.71 11.33 17.44
N LEU A 41 -51.19 11.23 18.66
CA LEU A 41 -49.74 11.14 18.91
C LEU A 41 -49.11 9.84 18.39
N ALA A 42 -49.87 8.74 18.38
CA ALA A 42 -49.39 7.47 17.85
C ALA A 42 -49.39 7.41 16.31
N MET A 43 -50.21 8.22 15.62
CA MET A 43 -50.24 8.23 14.15
C MET A 43 -48.90 8.65 13.54
N ASP A 44 -48.23 9.67 14.08
CA ASP A 44 -46.98 10.22 13.56
C ASP A 44 -45.85 9.17 13.39
N PRO A 45 -45.48 8.35 14.40
CA PRO A 45 -44.46 7.32 14.24
C PRO A 45 -44.91 6.18 13.31
N PHE A 46 -46.21 5.88 13.23
CA PHE A 46 -46.72 4.85 12.30
C PHE A 46 -46.56 5.28 10.83
N PHE A 47 -46.79 6.55 10.51
CA PHE A 47 -46.54 7.06 9.15
C PHE A 47 -45.05 7.04 8.81
N GLN A 48 -44.19 7.43 9.76
CA GLN A 48 -42.74 7.39 9.53
C GLN A 48 -42.23 5.95 9.31
N ASN A 49 -42.81 4.97 9.99
CA ASN A 49 -42.44 3.55 9.84
C ASN A 49 -43.01 2.87 8.59
N VAL A 50 -44.06 3.43 7.97
CA VAL A 50 -44.72 2.86 6.77
C VAL A 50 -44.07 3.34 5.47
N VAL A 51 -43.39 4.49 5.48
CA VAL A 51 -42.74 5.03 4.29
C VAL A 51 -41.50 4.23 3.97
N ASN A 52 -41.66 3.22 3.13
CA ASN A 52 -40.56 2.55 2.46
C ASN A 52 -40.19 3.35 1.21
N ILE A 53 -39.10 4.11 1.28
CA ILE A 53 -38.55 4.80 0.11
C ILE A 53 -37.78 3.75 -0.70
N SER A 54 -38.39 3.24 -1.78
CA SER A 54 -37.67 2.35 -2.70
C SER A 54 -36.74 3.18 -3.58
N GLU A 55 -35.44 2.99 -3.43
CA GLU A 55 -34.47 3.55 -4.37
C GLU A 55 -34.61 2.86 -5.73
N GLN A 56 -34.93 3.64 -6.76
CA GLN A 56 -34.93 3.16 -8.14
C GLN A 56 -33.72 3.73 -8.87
N TRP A 57 -32.79 2.85 -9.21
CA TRP A 57 -31.65 3.19 -10.04
C TRP A 57 -32.15 3.54 -11.44
N ARG A 58 -31.73 4.71 -11.93
CA ARG A 58 -31.90 5.09 -13.33
C ARG A 58 -30.55 5.43 -13.90
N GLU A 59 -30.34 5.00 -15.13
CA GLU A 59 -29.21 5.43 -15.93
C GLU A 59 -29.28 6.95 -16.11
N GLN A 60 -28.20 7.62 -15.71
CA GLN A 60 -28.04 9.06 -15.89
C GLN A 60 -27.36 9.29 -17.23
N SER A 61 -27.73 10.36 -17.95
CA SER A 61 -27.10 10.72 -19.23
C SER A 61 -25.72 11.37 -19.06
N MET A 62 -25.09 11.20 -17.90
CA MET A 62 -23.76 11.75 -17.61
C MET A 62 -22.72 10.67 -17.87
N ASP A 63 -21.66 11.04 -18.57
CA ASP A 63 -20.56 10.13 -18.84
C ASP A 63 -19.69 9.96 -17.59
N ALA A 64 -19.35 8.71 -17.27
CA ALA A 64 -18.35 8.37 -16.26
C ALA A 64 -17.01 8.07 -16.94
N PHE A 65 -15.91 8.53 -16.36
CA PHE A 65 -14.57 8.38 -16.93
C PHE A 65 -13.70 7.43 -16.08
N ILE A 66 -13.07 6.46 -16.74
CA ILE A 66 -12.01 5.62 -16.17
C ILE A 66 -10.83 5.53 -17.15
N PRO A 67 -9.60 5.89 -16.75
CA PRO A 67 -8.43 5.75 -17.60
C PRO A 67 -8.02 4.27 -17.68
N ARG A 68 -7.72 3.79 -18.89
CA ARG A 68 -7.23 2.42 -19.14
C ARG A 68 -6.06 2.43 -20.11
N ALA A 69 -4.97 1.76 -19.72
CA ALA A 69 -3.87 1.47 -20.63
C ALA A 69 -4.19 0.21 -21.46
N THR A 70 -4.25 0.35 -22.79
CA THR A 70 -4.48 -0.79 -23.71
C THR A 70 -3.21 -1.25 -24.41
N THR A 71 -2.25 -0.33 -24.58
CA THR A 71 -0.96 -0.60 -25.21
C THR A 71 0.11 0.22 -24.49
N TYR A 72 1.30 -0.35 -24.39
CA TYR A 72 2.48 0.33 -23.89
C TYR A 72 3.55 0.26 -24.98
N THR A 73 3.99 1.42 -25.45
CA THR A 73 5.04 1.57 -26.46
C THR A 73 6.07 2.55 -25.94
N ALA A 74 7.30 2.11 -25.71
CA ALA A 74 8.39 2.99 -25.35
C ALA A 74 8.97 3.63 -26.62
N TYR A 75 9.07 4.96 -26.63
CA TYR A 75 9.55 5.72 -27.80
C TYR A 75 11.07 5.86 -27.84
N THR A 76 11.71 5.97 -26.68
CA THR A 76 13.17 6.15 -26.58
C THR A 76 13.86 5.03 -25.80
N ALA A 77 13.14 4.01 -25.32
CA ALA A 77 13.77 2.90 -24.62
C ALA A 77 14.38 1.90 -25.60
N GLY A 78 15.61 1.46 -25.32
CA GLY A 78 16.29 0.49 -26.18
C GLY A 78 17.76 0.32 -25.85
N LYS A 79 18.41 -0.53 -26.65
CA LYS A 79 19.86 -0.69 -26.65
C LYS A 79 20.44 -0.02 -27.87
N PHE A 80 21.44 0.83 -27.69
CA PHE A 80 22.21 1.39 -28.80
C PHE A 80 23.71 1.32 -28.51
N LEU A 81 24.50 1.30 -29.58
CA LEU A 81 25.94 1.27 -29.52
C LEU A 81 26.49 2.66 -29.85
N ILE A 82 27.28 3.22 -28.93
CA ILE A 82 28.13 4.40 -29.17
C ILE A 82 29.56 3.96 -28.91
N ASP A 83 30.45 4.15 -29.88
CA ASP A 83 31.87 3.77 -29.77
C ASP A 83 32.11 2.35 -29.24
N ASN A 84 31.35 1.38 -29.78
CA ASN A 84 31.42 -0.04 -29.41
C ASN A 84 31.06 -0.36 -27.95
N THR A 85 30.46 0.61 -27.24
CA THR A 85 29.91 0.45 -25.90
C THR A 85 28.39 0.37 -25.99
N GLU A 86 27.80 -0.67 -25.39
CA GLU A 86 26.34 -0.81 -25.30
C GLU A 86 25.78 0.15 -24.24
N TYR A 87 24.87 1.02 -24.66
CA TYR A 87 24.09 1.87 -23.79
C TYR A 87 22.66 1.37 -23.73
N LEU A 88 22.10 1.35 -22.52
CA LEU A 88 20.69 1.10 -22.25
C LEU A 88 20.02 2.43 -21.98
N GLU A 89 19.10 2.83 -22.86
CA GLU A 89 18.19 3.94 -22.58
C GLU A 89 16.90 3.38 -21.98
N VAL A 90 16.59 3.87 -20.78
CA VAL A 90 15.37 3.52 -20.04
C VAL A 90 14.24 4.43 -20.52
N ASP A 91 13.01 3.92 -20.57
CA ASP A 91 11.84 4.75 -20.84
C ASP A 91 11.75 5.88 -19.80
N GLN A 92 11.97 7.11 -20.24
CA GLN A 92 11.94 8.28 -19.38
C GLN A 92 10.56 8.52 -18.78
N ALA A 93 9.47 8.22 -19.51
CA ALA A 93 8.11 8.39 -19.02
C ALA A 93 7.82 7.40 -17.88
N MET A 94 8.23 6.15 -18.04
CA MET A 94 8.09 5.13 -16.99
C MET A 94 9.01 5.41 -15.81
N SER A 95 10.26 5.83 -16.06
CA SER A 95 11.23 6.20 -15.02
C SER A 95 10.75 7.38 -14.16
N THR A 96 10.23 8.44 -14.79
CA THR A 96 9.68 9.61 -14.09
C THR A 96 8.49 9.23 -13.23
N THR A 97 7.58 8.40 -13.77
CA THR A 97 6.42 7.89 -13.03
C THR A 97 6.88 7.03 -11.85
N ALA A 98 7.76 6.07 -12.09
CA ALA A 98 8.30 5.20 -11.06
C ALA A 98 9.00 6.00 -9.95
N TYR A 99 9.77 7.03 -10.30
CA TYR A 99 10.44 7.89 -9.34
C TYR A 99 9.46 8.56 -8.37
N LEU A 100 8.38 9.13 -8.91
CA LEU A 100 7.33 9.78 -8.11
C LEU A 100 6.71 8.83 -7.07
N TYR A 101 6.53 7.55 -7.41
CA TYR A 101 5.89 6.57 -6.52
C TYR A 101 6.85 5.80 -5.61
N PHE A 102 8.11 5.62 -6.01
CA PHE A 102 9.11 4.88 -5.22
C PHE A 102 9.99 5.76 -4.33
N TYR A 103 10.29 6.98 -4.77
CA TYR A 103 11.24 7.87 -4.07
C TYR A 103 10.61 9.17 -3.58
N ASP A 104 9.47 9.56 -4.12
CA ASP A 104 8.73 10.76 -3.73
C ASP A 104 7.34 10.40 -3.19
N ASN A 105 6.56 11.40 -2.77
CA ASN A 105 5.23 11.22 -2.21
C ASN A 105 4.14 11.10 -3.29
N GLY A 106 4.26 10.09 -4.16
CA GLY A 106 3.31 9.85 -5.25
C GLY A 106 1.94 9.33 -4.79
N THR A 107 1.84 8.82 -3.56
CA THR A 107 0.57 8.31 -3.01
C THR A 107 -0.06 9.34 -2.10
N THR A 108 -1.32 9.70 -2.38
CA THR A 108 -2.10 10.55 -1.47
C THR A 108 -3.10 9.71 -0.68
N SER A 109 -3.56 10.22 0.47
CA SER A 109 -4.61 9.56 1.23
C SER A 109 -5.90 9.55 0.40
N ALA A 110 -6.28 8.38 -0.09
CA ALA A 110 -7.54 8.19 -0.77
C ALA A 110 -8.56 7.63 0.24
N THR A 111 -9.58 8.43 0.53
CA THR A 111 -10.81 7.94 1.16
C THR A 111 -11.64 7.25 0.09
N SER A 112 -11.54 5.92 0.02
CA SER A 112 -12.46 5.12 -0.78
C SER A 112 -13.64 4.66 0.07
N SER A 113 -14.74 4.25 -0.54
CA SER A 113 -15.94 3.72 0.14
C SER A 113 -15.68 2.49 1.02
N THR A 114 -14.49 1.86 0.91
CA THR A 114 -14.11 0.62 1.61
C THR A 114 -12.97 0.79 2.62
N GLY A 115 -12.41 2.00 2.77
CA GLY A 115 -11.40 2.30 3.79
C GLY A 115 -10.51 3.49 3.47
N SER A 116 -9.80 3.96 4.50
CA SER A 116 -8.71 4.93 4.38
C SER A 116 -7.43 4.20 3.99
N GLY A 117 -6.92 4.44 2.78
CA GLY A 117 -5.66 3.88 2.29
C GLY A 117 -4.84 4.92 1.53
N LEU A 118 -3.55 4.64 1.34
CA LEU A 118 -2.72 5.38 0.40
C LEU A 118 -2.99 4.82 -1.00
N SER A 119 -3.35 5.68 -1.95
CA SER A 119 -3.61 5.26 -3.34
C SER A 119 -2.98 6.26 -4.31
N PRO A 120 -2.56 5.81 -5.51
CA PRO A 120 -2.26 6.72 -6.60
C PRO A 120 -3.51 7.55 -6.95
N GLN A 121 -3.28 8.82 -7.32
CA GLN A 121 -4.34 9.69 -7.80
C GLN A 121 -4.68 9.33 -9.25
N ILE A 122 -5.61 8.39 -9.41
CA ILE A 122 -6.16 8.01 -10.72
C ILE A 122 -7.33 8.96 -11.00
N PRO A 123 -7.36 9.69 -12.13
CA PRO A 123 -8.47 10.56 -12.48
C PRO A 123 -9.70 9.72 -12.83
N LEU A 124 -10.46 9.32 -11.81
CA LEU A 124 -11.72 8.60 -11.92
C LEU A 124 -12.85 9.61 -11.70
N GLU A 125 -13.78 9.68 -12.64
CA GLU A 125 -14.98 10.50 -12.49
C GLU A 125 -16.22 9.61 -12.54
N CYS A 126 -16.92 9.55 -11.42
CA CYS A 126 -18.25 8.94 -11.34
C CYS A 126 -19.24 9.99 -10.84
N PRO A 127 -19.94 10.69 -11.75
CA PRO A 127 -20.84 11.78 -11.38
C PRO A 127 -22.18 11.29 -10.77
N SER A 128 -22.47 9.98 -10.79
CA SER A 128 -23.63 9.39 -10.14
C SER A 128 -23.24 8.66 -8.84
N THR A 129 -24.23 8.21 -8.07
CA THR A 129 -24.00 7.40 -6.85
C THR A 129 -23.63 5.95 -7.15
N ASN A 130 -23.85 5.49 -8.39
CA ASN A 130 -23.53 4.14 -8.84
C ASN A 130 -23.21 4.17 -10.34
N CYS A 131 -21.94 4.05 -10.66
CA CYS A 131 -21.48 3.88 -12.02
C CYS A 131 -21.19 2.38 -12.23
N THR A 132 -21.32 1.91 -13.47
CA THR A 132 -21.00 0.53 -13.83
C THR A 132 -20.12 0.57 -15.07
N TRP A 133 -19.01 -0.14 -15.03
CA TRP A 133 -18.00 -0.13 -16.08
C TRP A 133 -17.99 -1.47 -16.79
N PRO A 134 -17.76 -1.50 -18.11
CA PRO A 134 -17.51 -2.74 -18.82
C PRO A 134 -16.33 -3.51 -18.21
N LYS A 135 -16.37 -4.84 -18.33
CA LYS A 135 -15.25 -5.69 -17.95
C LYS A 135 -14.00 -5.23 -18.70
N HIS A 136 -12.94 -4.95 -17.95
CA HIS A 136 -11.66 -4.52 -18.48
C HIS A 136 -10.54 -5.25 -17.74
N GLU A 137 -9.45 -5.50 -18.46
CA GLU A 137 -8.26 -6.13 -17.90
C GLU A 137 -7.42 -5.07 -17.21
N ASN A 138 -6.98 -5.41 -15.99
CA ASN A 138 -6.08 -4.60 -15.19
C ASN A 138 -4.83 -5.41 -14.86
N LEU A 139 -3.67 -4.76 -14.91
CA LEU A 139 -2.41 -5.33 -14.46
C LEU A 139 -2.06 -4.68 -13.11
N GLY A 140 -2.22 -5.43 -12.03
CA GLY A 140 -1.76 -5.02 -10.71
C GLY A 140 -0.40 -5.66 -10.39
N VAL A 141 0.47 -4.93 -9.69
CA VAL A 141 1.66 -5.51 -9.06
C VAL A 141 1.47 -5.41 -7.55
N CYS A 142 1.58 -6.54 -6.87
CA CYS A 142 1.51 -6.63 -5.41
C CYS A 142 2.91 -6.85 -4.85
N ASN A 143 3.23 -6.17 -3.76
CA ASN A 143 4.42 -6.40 -2.97
C ASN A 143 4.07 -7.10 -1.65
N ARG A 144 4.97 -7.97 -1.20
CA ARG A 144 4.97 -8.51 0.17
C ARG A 144 6.40 -8.50 0.67
N CYS A 145 6.60 -8.01 1.88
CA CYS A 145 7.89 -7.97 2.52
C CYS A 145 7.84 -8.62 3.91
N ALA A 146 8.93 -9.26 4.32
CA ALA A 146 9.13 -9.79 5.66
C ALA A 146 10.48 -9.32 6.22
N ASP A 147 10.52 -9.08 7.52
CA ASP A 147 11.76 -8.75 8.23
C ASP A 147 12.73 -9.95 8.16
N VAL A 148 13.95 -9.69 7.69
CA VAL A 148 15.06 -10.66 7.60
C VAL A 148 16.34 -10.12 8.21
N THR A 149 16.23 -9.19 9.16
CA THR A 149 17.38 -8.65 9.90
C THR A 149 18.15 -9.76 10.64
N ASP A 150 17.46 -10.83 11.03
CA ASP A 150 18.03 -12.06 11.60
C ASP A 150 18.87 -12.90 10.62
N ARG A 151 18.77 -12.63 9.31
CA ARG A 151 19.58 -13.27 8.26
C ARG A 151 20.82 -12.46 7.90
N LEU A 152 21.15 -11.46 8.70
CA LEU A 152 22.38 -10.68 8.57
C LEU A 152 23.35 -11.01 9.71
N GLU A 153 24.63 -11.06 9.36
CA GLU A 153 25.71 -11.27 10.32
C GLU A 153 26.82 -10.24 10.17
N PHE A 154 27.28 -9.70 11.30
CA PHE A 154 28.41 -8.79 11.28
C PHE A 154 29.72 -9.55 11.12
N ARG A 155 30.48 -9.24 10.06
CA ARG A 155 31.79 -9.83 9.79
C ARG A 155 32.74 -8.80 9.15
N CYS A 156 34.03 -9.09 9.21
CA CYS A 156 35.06 -8.42 8.42
C CYS A 156 35.68 -9.47 7.49
N LEU A 157 35.41 -9.38 6.20
CA LEU A 157 35.85 -10.38 5.22
C LEU A 157 36.66 -9.70 4.13
N ASN A 158 37.67 -10.41 3.63
CA ASN A 158 38.36 -10.03 2.42
C ASN A 158 37.64 -10.71 1.24
N SER A 159 36.99 -9.90 0.42
CA SER A 159 36.20 -10.35 -0.73
C SER A 159 36.29 -9.35 -1.87
N THR A 160 35.72 -9.70 -3.02
CA THR A 160 35.55 -8.77 -4.13
C THR A 160 34.68 -7.61 -3.70
N LEU A 161 35.18 -6.38 -3.89
CA LEU A 161 34.49 -5.15 -3.53
C LEU A 161 33.54 -4.74 -4.65
N ASP A 162 32.50 -5.52 -4.89
CA ASP A 162 31.51 -5.33 -5.96
C ASP A 162 30.59 -4.10 -5.79
N TRP A 163 30.71 -3.42 -4.65
CA TRP A 163 29.84 -2.32 -4.21
C TRP A 163 30.52 -0.94 -4.18
N ILE A 164 31.80 -0.85 -4.55
CA ILE A 164 32.55 0.40 -4.58
C ILE A 164 32.05 1.35 -5.66
N LEU A 165 32.23 2.66 -5.43
CA LEU A 165 31.73 3.70 -6.33
C LEU A 165 32.50 3.79 -7.66
N ALA A 166 33.79 3.47 -7.65
CA ALA A 166 34.68 3.68 -8.80
C ALA A 166 35.52 2.43 -9.11
N PRO A 167 34.94 1.39 -9.75
CA PRO A 167 35.70 0.21 -10.16
C PRO A 167 36.73 0.54 -11.26
N VAL A 168 37.70 -0.35 -11.44
CA VAL A 168 38.79 -0.16 -12.42
C VAL A 168 38.33 -0.66 -13.79
N PRO A 169 38.36 0.14 -14.87
CA PRO A 169 37.99 -0.36 -16.20
C PRO A 169 39.01 -1.39 -16.71
N LEU A 170 38.52 -2.43 -17.40
CA LEU A 170 39.42 -3.35 -18.10
C LEU A 170 40.16 -2.64 -19.25
N PRO A 171 41.35 -3.12 -19.68
CA PRO A 171 42.15 -2.49 -20.73
C PRO A 171 41.44 -2.35 -22.09
N ASP A 172 40.45 -3.21 -22.34
CA ASP A 172 39.64 -3.26 -23.55
C ASP A 172 38.30 -2.50 -23.42
N PHE A 173 38.04 -1.87 -22.26
CA PHE A 173 36.80 -1.18 -21.92
C PHE A 173 35.52 -2.04 -22.04
N SER A 174 35.65 -3.36 -22.05
CA SER A 174 34.49 -4.26 -22.18
C SER A 174 33.73 -4.46 -20.87
N ASN A 175 34.43 -4.35 -19.74
CA ASN A 175 33.86 -4.57 -18.41
C ASN A 175 34.63 -3.85 -17.31
N TRP A 176 34.13 -3.98 -16.08
CA TRP A 176 34.72 -3.44 -14.86
C TRP A 176 35.43 -4.53 -14.06
N ASN A 177 36.61 -4.21 -13.55
CA ASN A 177 37.35 -5.03 -12.62
C ASN A 177 37.15 -4.51 -11.20
N TYR A 178 36.58 -5.36 -10.34
CA TYR A 178 36.37 -5.08 -8.93
C TYR A 178 37.54 -5.66 -8.13
N PRO A 179 38.35 -4.84 -7.44
CA PRO A 179 39.46 -5.33 -6.65
C PRO A 179 38.96 -6.11 -5.42
N ASN A 180 39.78 -7.03 -4.93
CA ASN A 180 39.56 -7.65 -3.63
C ASN A 180 40.06 -6.72 -2.52
N GLY A 181 39.33 -6.67 -1.42
CA GLY A 181 39.69 -5.91 -0.23
C GLY A 181 38.88 -6.31 0.99
N THR A 182 39.32 -5.84 2.15
CA THR A 182 38.67 -6.10 3.44
C THR A 182 37.53 -5.12 3.67
N ALA A 183 36.31 -5.64 3.81
CA ALA A 183 35.14 -4.87 4.18
C ALA A 183 34.52 -5.40 5.47
N CYS A 184 34.21 -4.48 6.39
CA CYS A 184 33.55 -4.77 7.66
C CYS A 184 32.11 -4.28 7.60
N GLY A 185 31.18 -5.12 8.04
CA GLY A 185 29.76 -4.76 8.05
C GLY A 185 28.86 -5.97 8.18
N TRP A 186 27.60 -5.78 7.84
CA TRP A 186 26.54 -6.77 7.90
C TRP A 186 26.42 -7.48 6.55
N TYR A 187 26.68 -8.79 6.58
CA TYR A 187 26.62 -9.68 5.44
C TYR A 187 25.33 -10.49 5.45
N LEU A 188 24.75 -10.71 4.28
CA LEU A 188 23.69 -11.68 4.09
C LEU A 188 24.24 -13.09 4.27
N MET A 189 23.62 -13.87 5.15
CA MET A 189 23.97 -15.28 5.39
C MET A 189 23.63 -16.12 4.15
N ALA A 190 24.65 -16.51 3.40
CA ALA A 190 24.58 -17.37 2.21
C ALA A 190 25.88 -18.17 2.09
N ASP A 191 25.97 -19.12 1.15
CA ASP A 191 27.20 -19.90 0.92
C ASP A 191 28.38 -18.98 0.59
N THR A 192 28.11 -17.94 -0.20
CA THR A 192 29.00 -16.80 -0.43
C THR A 192 28.41 -15.57 0.26
N PRO A 193 28.94 -15.13 1.42
CA PRO A 193 28.40 -13.98 2.14
C PRO A 193 28.42 -12.71 1.30
N ILE A 194 27.31 -11.97 1.28
CA ILE A 194 27.16 -10.76 0.46
C ILE A 194 27.08 -9.54 1.38
N LEU A 195 27.98 -8.57 1.24
CA LEU A 195 27.93 -7.36 2.08
C LEU A 195 26.70 -6.53 1.74
N MET A 196 25.84 -6.29 2.74
CA MET A 196 24.58 -5.55 2.59
C MET A 196 24.67 -4.11 3.10
N ALA A 197 25.43 -3.88 4.19
CA ALA A 197 25.73 -2.55 4.71
C ALA A 197 27.08 -2.60 5.45
N GLY A 198 27.99 -1.66 5.19
CA GLY A 198 29.34 -1.72 5.77
C GLY A 198 30.29 -0.68 5.21
N TYR A 199 31.58 -0.88 5.45
CA TYR A 199 32.64 0.03 5.03
C TYR A 199 33.94 -0.70 4.72
N THR A 200 34.80 -0.10 3.90
CA THR A 200 36.14 -0.63 3.63
C THR A 200 37.04 -0.39 4.84
N ASN A 201 37.83 -1.40 5.19
CA ASN A 201 38.75 -1.36 6.32
C ASN A 201 40.23 -1.35 5.90
N ASP A 202 40.52 -1.49 4.60
CA ASP A 202 41.90 -1.47 4.11
C ASP A 202 42.48 -0.06 4.15
N ALA A 203 43.62 0.08 4.82
CA ALA A 203 44.41 1.31 4.78
C ALA A 203 45.21 1.40 3.47
N HIS A 204 45.35 2.61 2.93
CA HIS A 204 46.20 2.93 1.78
C HIS A 204 45.77 2.34 0.42
N THR A 205 44.47 2.05 0.26
CA THR A 205 43.88 1.74 -1.05
C THR A 205 43.12 2.94 -1.61
N ASN A 206 42.85 2.95 -2.92
CA ASN A 206 42.02 4.01 -3.55
C ASN A 206 40.57 4.01 -3.05
N HIS A 207 40.13 2.95 -2.37
CA HIS A 207 38.78 2.77 -1.84
C HIS A 207 38.72 2.91 -0.31
N THR A 208 39.77 3.47 0.30
CA THR A 208 39.84 3.64 1.76
C THR A 208 38.71 4.53 2.26
N GLY A 209 37.89 4.02 3.18
CA GLY A 209 36.83 4.79 3.84
C GLY A 209 35.51 4.92 3.07
N GLU A 210 35.34 4.19 1.96
CA GLU A 210 34.05 4.05 1.29
C GLU A 210 33.04 3.32 2.20
N VAL A 211 31.76 3.70 2.10
CA VAL A 211 30.69 3.20 2.95
C VAL A 211 29.49 2.80 2.11
N LEU A 212 29.05 1.55 2.27
CA LEU A 212 27.81 1.02 1.73
C LEU A 212 26.68 1.24 2.75
N VAL A 213 25.84 2.23 2.48
CA VAL A 213 24.71 2.59 3.36
C VAL A 213 23.52 1.65 3.17
N SER A 214 23.25 1.24 1.94
CA SER A 214 22.11 0.40 1.59
C SER A 214 22.44 -0.45 0.37
N ARG A 215 21.92 -1.67 0.32
CA ARG A 215 22.02 -2.57 -0.83
C ARG A 215 20.70 -3.29 -1.05
N SER A 216 20.29 -3.37 -2.30
CA SER A 216 19.27 -4.31 -2.77
C SER A 216 19.95 -5.47 -3.49
N GLN A 217 19.75 -6.68 -2.99
CA GLN A 217 20.36 -7.91 -3.49
C GLN A 217 19.27 -8.83 -4.04
N PRO A 218 19.21 -9.06 -5.37
CA PRO A 218 18.37 -10.09 -5.95
C PRO A 218 18.69 -11.46 -5.35
N LEU A 219 17.64 -12.25 -5.08
CA LEU A 219 17.76 -13.61 -4.56
C LEU A 219 17.83 -14.68 -5.65
N TYR A 220 17.78 -14.26 -6.92
CA TYR A 220 18.05 -15.11 -8.08
C TYR A 220 18.85 -14.34 -9.13
N ASP A 221 19.59 -15.08 -9.94
CA ASP A 221 20.25 -14.54 -11.13
C ASP A 221 19.20 -14.10 -12.16
N ILE A 222 19.36 -12.89 -12.70
CA ILE A 222 18.37 -12.30 -13.62
C ILE A 222 18.32 -13.02 -14.98
N TRP A 223 19.36 -13.77 -15.34
CA TRP A 223 19.47 -14.48 -16.61
C TRP A 223 19.14 -15.96 -16.45
N THR A 224 19.79 -16.65 -15.51
CA THR A 224 19.62 -18.09 -15.30
C THR A 224 18.43 -18.43 -14.41
N ARG A 225 17.97 -17.48 -13.60
CA ARG A 225 16.98 -17.67 -12.52
C ARG A 225 17.42 -18.63 -11.41
N ASP A 226 18.71 -18.93 -11.32
CA ASP A 226 19.23 -19.74 -10.22
C ASP A 226 19.19 -18.94 -8.91
N PRO A 227 18.73 -19.52 -7.79
CA PRO A 227 18.67 -18.82 -6.51
C PRO A 227 20.08 -18.59 -5.93
N VAL A 228 20.19 -17.62 -5.02
CA VAL A 228 21.42 -17.41 -4.23
C VAL A 228 21.68 -18.65 -3.37
N SER A 229 22.82 -19.32 -3.62
CA SER A 229 23.19 -20.55 -2.93
C SER A 229 23.36 -20.33 -1.43
N GLY A 230 22.82 -21.25 -0.63
CA GLY A 230 22.91 -21.20 0.84
C GLY A 230 22.01 -20.16 1.52
N TYR A 231 21.28 -19.33 0.77
CA TYR A 231 20.31 -18.41 1.35
C TYR A 231 18.95 -19.09 1.55
N GLU A 232 18.45 -19.05 2.78
CA GLU A 232 17.13 -19.59 3.13
C GLU A 232 16.08 -18.48 3.10
N ALA A 233 15.38 -18.35 1.97
CA ALA A 233 14.31 -17.36 1.77
C ALA A 233 13.10 -17.62 2.69
N LYS A 234 12.63 -16.57 3.38
CA LYS A 234 11.37 -16.60 4.16
C LYS A 234 10.15 -16.57 3.24
N LEU A 235 10.24 -15.95 2.07
CA LEU A 235 9.14 -15.77 1.12
C LEU A 235 9.27 -16.76 -0.07
N ASN A 236 9.22 -18.06 0.20
CA ASN A 236 9.39 -19.13 -0.81
C ASN A 236 8.07 -19.67 -1.39
N ASP A 237 6.93 -19.17 -0.95
CA ASP A 237 5.57 -19.59 -1.30
C ASP A 237 5.07 -19.02 -2.64
N THR A 238 5.88 -18.19 -3.30
CA THR A 238 5.50 -17.48 -4.52
C THR A 238 6.07 -18.15 -5.77
N ARG A 239 5.19 -18.57 -6.69
CA ARG A 239 5.60 -19.12 -7.99
C ARG A 239 5.79 -18.00 -9.01
N ASN A 240 6.98 -17.93 -9.61
CA ASN A 240 7.34 -16.98 -10.66
C ASN A 240 7.14 -15.50 -10.27
N PRO A 241 7.81 -15.00 -9.22
CA PRO A 241 7.77 -13.58 -8.89
C PRO A 241 8.39 -12.73 -10.01
N ILE A 242 7.95 -11.48 -10.11
CA ILE A 242 8.57 -10.46 -10.98
C ILE A 242 9.96 -10.11 -10.44
N ALA A 243 10.03 -9.89 -9.12
CA ALA A 243 11.24 -9.56 -8.37
C ALA A 243 11.23 -10.31 -7.03
N HIS A 244 12.36 -10.87 -6.62
CA HIS A 244 12.57 -11.39 -5.27
C HIS A 244 13.96 -10.95 -4.81
N PHE A 245 14.02 -10.16 -3.76
CA PHE A 245 15.26 -9.51 -3.33
C PHE A 245 15.24 -9.24 -1.83
N VAL A 246 16.43 -9.09 -1.27
CA VAL A 246 16.63 -8.55 0.08
C VAL A 246 17.12 -7.12 -0.06
N ILE A 247 16.49 -6.19 0.64
CA ILE A 247 16.98 -4.83 0.80
C ILE A 247 17.40 -4.63 2.26
N ALA A 248 18.60 -4.11 2.47
CA ALA A 248 19.08 -3.72 3.78
C ALA A 248 19.49 -2.25 3.77
N SER A 249 19.15 -1.53 4.85
CA SER A 249 19.55 -0.14 5.05
C SER A 249 20.18 0.02 6.43
N GLY A 250 21.40 0.55 6.45
CA GLY A 250 22.13 0.93 7.65
C GLY A 250 21.76 2.32 8.19
N GLY A 251 20.78 3.00 7.58
CA GLY A 251 20.38 4.35 7.97
C GLY A 251 21.33 5.40 7.39
N ASP A 252 22.21 5.95 8.22
CA ASP A 252 23.20 6.95 7.82
C ASP A 252 24.64 6.42 7.89
N VAL A 253 25.57 7.09 7.19
CA VAL A 253 27.00 6.78 7.15
C VAL A 253 27.61 6.65 8.55
N ILE A 254 27.19 7.50 9.49
CA ILE A 254 27.67 7.46 10.88
C ILE A 254 27.23 6.16 11.57
N GLN A 255 25.97 5.76 11.39
CA GLN A 255 25.42 4.55 12.00
C GLN A 255 26.09 3.28 11.45
N VAL A 256 26.33 3.24 10.15
CA VAL A 256 27.07 2.14 9.51
C VAL A 256 28.49 2.02 10.07
N ARG A 257 29.21 3.14 10.23
CA ARG A 257 30.56 3.15 10.83
C ARG A 257 30.59 2.79 12.31
N GLN A 258 29.47 2.94 13.02
CA GLN A 258 29.29 2.52 14.40
C GLN A 258 28.85 1.06 14.53
N ASN A 259 28.81 0.31 13.42
CA ASN A 259 28.33 -1.07 13.37
C ASN A 259 26.90 -1.24 13.89
N ALA A 260 26.06 -0.21 13.76
CA ALA A 260 24.65 -0.30 14.11
C ALA A 260 23.98 -1.40 13.26
N THR A 261 23.05 -2.14 13.86
CA THR A 261 22.30 -3.18 13.16
C THR A 261 21.42 -2.54 12.08
N PRO A 262 21.58 -2.90 10.80
CA PRO A 262 20.74 -2.39 9.72
C PRO A 262 19.34 -3.00 9.82
N ILE A 263 18.39 -2.37 9.15
CA ILE A 263 17.06 -2.92 8.95
C ILE A 263 17.06 -3.66 7.62
N ALA A 264 16.62 -4.91 7.60
CA ALA A 264 16.55 -5.71 6.37
C ALA A 264 15.19 -6.33 6.12
N HIS A 265 14.76 -6.26 4.86
CA HIS A 265 13.50 -6.84 4.41
C HIS A 265 13.74 -7.70 3.18
N GLU A 266 13.22 -8.92 3.20
CA GLU A 266 13.05 -9.74 2.02
C GLU A 266 11.71 -9.36 1.40
N CYS A 267 11.73 -8.97 0.13
CA CYS A 267 10.56 -8.51 -0.59
C CYS A 267 10.36 -9.32 -1.87
N VAL A 268 9.08 -9.59 -2.16
CA VAL A 268 8.63 -10.27 -3.37
C VAL A 268 7.61 -9.38 -4.08
N LEU A 269 7.81 -9.19 -5.39
CA LEU A 269 6.86 -8.54 -6.29
C LEU A 269 6.18 -9.57 -7.17
N THR A 270 4.86 -9.51 -7.27
CA THR A 270 4.04 -10.44 -8.06
C THR A 270 3.00 -9.72 -8.88
N VAL A 271 2.62 -10.31 -10.02
CA VAL A 271 1.41 -9.88 -10.72
C VAL A 271 0.21 -10.27 -9.88
N SER A 272 -0.67 -9.32 -9.57
CA SER A 272 -1.91 -9.60 -8.86
C SER A 272 -2.76 -10.52 -9.75
N LYS A 273 -3.22 -11.64 -9.18
CA LYS A 273 -4.25 -12.42 -9.86
C LYS A 273 -5.54 -11.59 -9.85
N PRO A 274 -6.25 -11.46 -10.98
CA PRO A 274 -7.60 -10.94 -10.94
C PRO A 274 -8.41 -11.87 -10.03
N ASN A 275 -8.85 -11.36 -8.89
CA ASN A 275 -9.88 -12.03 -8.11
C ASN A 275 -11.14 -12.03 -8.97
N HIS A 276 -11.41 -13.16 -9.62
CA HIS A 276 -12.72 -13.42 -10.19
C HIS A 276 -13.72 -13.52 -9.03
N ASN A 277 -14.46 -12.44 -8.80
CA ASN A 277 -15.81 -12.47 -8.24
C ASN A 277 -16.75 -11.81 -9.24
#